data_AF-A0A938WXC6-F1
#
_entry.id   AF-A0A938WXC6-F1
#
_cell.length_a   1.000
_cell.length_b   1.000
_cell.length_c   1.000
_cell.angle_alpha   90.00
_cell.angle_beta   90.00
_cell.angle_gamma   90.00
#
_symmetry.space_group_name_H-M   'P 1'
#
loop_
_entity.id
_entity.type
_entity.pdbx_description
1 polymer ?
#
loop_
_entity_poly.entity_id
_entity_poly.type
_entity_poly.pdbx_seq_one_letter_code
_entity_poly.pdbx_strand_id
1 'polypeptide(L)' 'MSEYDPNRRTPRKHKRVVRQGTELFDADGVKLEPADILTERQRADDDDRRILSELPPHFAVFSEHRL' A
#
# COMPACT_ATOMS: atom_id res chain seq x y z
N MET A 1 -31.31 4.32 54.28
CA MET A 1 -31.13 3.82 52.89
C MET A 1 -31.00 5.04 52.01
N SER A 2 -29.95 5.14 51.17
CA SER A 2 -29.78 6.30 50.30
C SER A 2 -30.76 6.27 49.13
N GLU A 3 -31.42 7.40 48.88
CA GLU A 3 -32.48 7.60 47.88
C GLU A 3 -31.94 7.61 46.44
N TYR A 4 -32.77 7.21 45.47
CA TYR A 4 -32.38 7.02 44.08
C TYR A 4 -32.21 8.37 43.35
N ASP A 5 -31.02 8.61 42.79
CA ASP A 5 -30.72 9.80 41.98
C ASP A 5 -30.52 9.43 40.50
N PRO A 6 -31.44 9.84 39.59
CA PRO A 6 -31.37 9.54 38.16
C PRO A 6 -30.23 10.29 37.42
N ASN A 7 -29.62 11.29 38.04
CA ASN A 7 -28.50 12.06 37.47
C ASN A 7 -27.13 11.47 37.81
N ARG A 8 -27.08 10.36 38.57
CA ARG A 8 -25.85 9.64 38.90
C ARG A 8 -25.32 8.85 37.70
N ARG A 9 -25.01 9.53 36.60
CA ARG A 9 -24.40 8.93 35.42
C ARG A 9 -22.88 8.94 35.60
N THR A 10 -22.32 7.80 35.95
CA THR A 10 -20.87 7.59 35.85
C THR A 10 -20.51 7.43 34.36
N PRO A 11 -19.67 8.31 33.78
CA PRO A 11 -19.26 8.17 32.39
C PRO A 11 -18.57 6.81 32.17
N ARG A 12 -19.04 6.03 31.19
CA ARG A 12 -18.40 4.76 30.85
C ARG A 12 -17.06 5.05 30.18
N LYS A 13 -15.96 4.84 30.90
CA LYS A 13 -14.61 4.94 30.33
C LYS A 13 -14.35 3.71 29.46
N HIS A 14 -14.22 3.90 28.16
CA HIS A 14 -13.77 2.83 27.26
C HIS A 14 -12.26 2.69 27.37
N LYS A 15 -11.76 1.45 27.44
CA LYS A 15 -10.33 1.15 27.47
C LYS A 15 -9.95 0.49 26.16
N ARG A 16 -8.99 1.06 25.43
CA ARG A 16 -8.42 0.42 24.25
C ARG A 16 -7.69 -0.84 24.68
N VAL A 17 -8.13 -1.99 24.18
CA VAL A 17 -7.41 -3.25 24.34
C VAL A 17 -6.36 -3.31 23.24
N VAL A 18 -5.09 -3.28 23.63
CA VAL A 18 -3.95 -3.46 22.71
C VAL A 18 -3.43 -4.88 22.92
N ARG A 19 -3.43 -5.69 21.87
CA ARG A 19 -2.73 -6.97 21.86
C ARG A 19 -1.36 -6.74 21.24
N GLN A 20 -0.32 -7.14 21.95
CA GLN A 20 1.03 -7.14 21.39
C GLN A 20 1.16 -8.37 20.49
N GLY A 21 1.69 -8.17 19.28
CA GLY A 21 2.11 -9.29 18.43
C GLY A 21 3.28 -10.02 19.07
N THR A 22 3.46 -11.29 18.75
CA THR A 22 4.62 -12.11 19.17
C THR A 22 5.63 -12.29 18.04
N GLU A 23 5.45 -11.58 16.93
CA GLU A 23 6.31 -11.67 15.75
C GLU A 23 7.67 -11.04 16.04
N LEU A 24 8.73 -11.82 15.84
CA LEU A 24 10.12 -11.39 15.91
C LEU A 24 10.63 -11.27 14.48
N PHE A 25 10.76 -10.03 14.01
CA PHE A 25 11.44 -9.74 12.75
C PHE A 25 12.94 -9.72 13.04
N ASP A 26 13.65 -10.78 12.70
CA ASP A 26 15.11 -10.78 12.71
C ASP A 26 15.61 -9.70 11.73
N ALA A 27 16.75 -9.06 12.03
CA ALA A 27 17.32 -8.00 11.19
C ALA A 27 17.62 -8.47 9.75
N ASP A 28 17.73 -9.78 9.55
CA ASP A 28 18.00 -10.43 8.26
C ASP A 28 16.74 -11.10 7.65
N GLY A 29 15.57 -10.91 8.26
CA GLY A 29 14.31 -11.59 7.88
C GLY A 29 13.63 -11.01 6.64
N VAL A 30 14.11 -9.88 6.12
CA VAL A 30 13.65 -9.30 4.85
C VAL A 30 14.66 -9.67 3.77
N LYS A 31 14.31 -10.64 2.92
CA LYS A 31 15.07 -10.91 1.69
C LYS A 31 14.92 -9.67 0.80
N LEU A 32 16.02 -8.96 0.58
CA LEU A 32 16.05 -7.90 -0.42
C LEU A 32 15.87 -8.57 -1.78
N GLU A 33 14.75 -8.31 -2.42
CA GLU A 33 14.53 -8.71 -3.79
C GLU A 33 15.37 -7.79 -4.70
N PRO A 34 15.86 -8.27 -5.86
CA PRO A 34 16.63 -7.43 -6.79
C PRO A 34 15.90 -6.14 -7.17
N ALA A 35 14.57 -6.16 -7.17
CA ALA A 35 13.70 -5.03 -7.45
C ALA A 35 13.70 -3.93 -6.37
N ASP A 36 14.11 -4.26 -5.13
CA ASP A 36 14.18 -3.32 -4.00
C ASP A 36 15.40 -2.39 -4.11
N ILE A 37 16.40 -2.79 -4.90
CA ILE A 37 17.65 -2.04 -5.12
C ILE A 37 17.57 -1.24 -6.44
N LEU A 38 16.56 -1.49 -7.29
CA LEU A 38 16.41 -0.77 -8.55
C LEU A 38 16.06 0.70 -8.31
N THR A 39 16.87 1.56 -8.91
CA THR A 39 16.60 3.00 -8.93
C THR A 39 15.34 3.30 -9.74
N GLU A 40 14.61 4.37 -9.39
CA GLU A 40 13.39 4.78 -10.11
C GLU A 40 13.62 4.99 -11.60
N ARG A 41 14.81 5.47 -11.98
CA ARG A 41 15.19 5.68 -13.40
C ARG A 41 15.31 4.37 -14.17
N GLN A 42 15.96 3.36 -13.59
CA GLN A 42 16.09 2.05 -14.24
C GLN A 42 14.72 1.39 -14.44
N ARG A 43 13.83 1.52 -13.44
CA ARG A 43 12.46 1.03 -13.55
C ARG A 43 11.69 1.71 -14.67
N ALA A 44 11.80 3.04 -14.79
CA ALA A 44 11.18 3.80 -15.88
C ALA A 44 11.71 3.39 -17.25
N ASP A 45 13.03 3.22 -17.40
CA ASP A 45 13.64 2.80 -18.68
C ASP A 45 13.18 1.39 -19.09
N ASP A 46 13.07 0.46 -18.13
CA ASP A 46 12.61 -0.91 -18.39
C ASP A 46 11.10 -0.94 -18.72
N ASP A 47 10.29 -0.14 -18.02
CA ASP A 47 8.87 0.04 -18.32
C ASP A 47 8.66 0.68 -19.71
N ASP A 48 9.47 1.68 -20.10
CA ASP A 48 9.42 2.31 -21.42
C ASP A 48 9.76 1.30 -22.53
N ARG A 49 10.80 0.48 -22.33
CA ARG A 49 11.13 -0.59 -23.29
C ARG A 49 9.98 -1.59 -23.42
N ARG A 50 9.36 -1.98 -22.30
CA ARG A 50 8.22 -2.91 -22.30
C ARG A 50 6.99 -2.32 -23.00
N ILE A 51 6.66 -1.06 -22.72
CA ILE A 51 5.55 -0.34 -23.35
C ILE A 51 5.73 -0.30 -24.87
N LEU A 52 6.95 -0.13 -25.37
CA LEU A 52 7.23 -0.07 -26.80
C LEU A 52 7.24 -1.46 -27.48
N SER A 53 7.57 -2.53 -26.77
CA SER A 53 7.71 -3.87 -27.37
C SER A 53 6.47 -4.75 -27.27
N GLU A 54 5.61 -4.55 -26.27
CA GLU A 54 4.45 -5.42 -25.98
C GLU A 54 3.10 -4.81 -26.38
N LEU A 55 3.12 -3.62 -26.99
CA LEU A 55 1.90 -2.92 -27.36
C LEU A 55 1.13 -3.71 -28.45
N PRO A 56 -0.18 -3.99 -28.27
CA PRO A 56 -0.94 -4.73 -29.27
C PRO A 56 -0.94 -4.02 -30.64
N PRO A 57 -1.01 -4.73 -31.77
CA PRO A 57 -0.81 -4.18 -33.11
C PRO A 57 -1.78 -3.06 -33.51
N HIS A 58 -2.91 -2.91 -32.81
CA HIS A 58 -3.90 -1.86 -33.05
C HIS A 58 -3.63 -0.56 -32.27
N PHE A 59 -2.64 -0.53 -31.37
CA PHE A 59 -2.25 0.68 -30.62
C PHE A 59 -1.12 1.49 -31.30
N ALA A 60 -0.43 0.92 -32.29
CA ALA A 60 0.71 1.55 -32.97
C ALA A 60 0.36 2.18 -34.33
N VAL A 61 -0.92 2.20 -34.74
CA VAL A 61 -1.33 2.70 -36.07
C VAL A 61 -1.78 4.15 -35.97
N PHE A 62 -0.84 5.09 -36.19
CA PHE A 62 -1.19 6.48 -36.47
C PHE A 62 -1.51 6.59 -37.97
N SER A 63 -2.80 6.58 -38.32
CA SER A 63 -3.24 6.82 -39.69
C SER A 63 -3.20 8.32 -39.99
N GLU A 64 -2.09 8.79 -40.56
CA GLU A 64 -1.96 10.14 -41.07
C GLU A 64 -2.86 10.29 -42.32
N HIS A 65 -4.05 10.87 -42.17
CA HIS A 65 -4.83 11.30 -43.32
C HIS A 65 -4.15 12.53 -43.94
N ARG A 66 -3.33 12.30 -44.96
CA ARG A 66 -2.74 13.35 -45.80
C ARG A 66 -3.83 13.90 -46.72
N LEU A 67 -4.26 15.15 -46.48
CA LEU A 67 -5.03 15.97 -47.44
C LEU A 67 -4.09 16.62 -48.44
#